data_AF-A0A2N0VM80-F1
#
_entry.id   AF-A0A2N0VM80-F1
#
_cell.length_a   1.000
_cell.length_b   1.000
_cell.length_c   1.000
_cell.angle_alpha   90.00
_cell.angle_beta   90.00
_cell.angle_gamma   90.00
#
_symmetry.space_group_name_H-M   'P 1'
#
loop_
_entity.id
_entity.type
_entity.pdbx_description
1 polymer ?
#
loop_
_entity_poly.entity_id
_entity_poly.type
_entity_poly.pdbx_seq_one_letter_code
_entity_poly.pdbx_strand_id
1 'polypeptide(L)' 'MFEDPKFKKYLEYLSLGGEIAVAFSTPILVGYFFDVKFETSPWGVLSGVLLGILLMIGIFVRLIKNVSKN' A
#
# COMPACT_ATOMS: atom_id res chain seq x y z
N MET A 1 7.46 28.34 8.17
CA MET A 1 6.36 27.61 7.48
C MET A 1 6.60 26.11 7.47
N PHE A 2 7.78 25.62 7.06
CA PHE A 2 8.13 24.17 7.04
C PHE A 2 8.52 23.56 8.40
N GLU A 3 8.69 24.37 9.44
CA GLU A 3 9.11 23.92 10.79
C GLU A 3 7.95 23.76 11.77
N ASP A 4 6.71 24.02 11.36
CA ASP A 4 5.55 23.84 12.23
C ASP A 4 5.35 22.34 12.54
N PRO A 5 5.34 21.93 13.82
CA PRO A 5 5.17 20.53 14.20
C PRO A 5 3.84 19.93 13.72
N LYS A 6 2.79 20.72 13.51
CA LYS A 6 1.53 20.25 12.90
C LYS A 6 1.70 19.95 11.41
N PHE A 7 2.48 20.76 10.71
CA PHE A 7 2.77 20.55 9.29
C PHE A 7 3.59 19.27 9.07
N LYS A 8 4.56 18.99 9.96
CA LYS A 8 5.34 17.74 9.92
C LYS A 8 4.46 16.49 10.09
N LYS A 9 3.55 16.48 11.08
CA LYS A 9 2.58 15.37 11.26
C LYS A 9 1.65 15.19 10.06
N TYR A 10 1.23 16.28 9.43
CA TYR A 10 0.41 16.21 8.22
C TYR A 10 1.15 15.54 7.06
N LEU A 11 2.43 15.92 6.84
CA LEU A 11 3.27 15.28 5.83
C LEU A 11 3.52 13.81 6.12
N GLU A 12 3.68 13.42 7.38
CA GLU A 12 3.80 12.00 7.77
C GLU A 12 2.56 11.21 7.35
N TYR A 13 1.34 11.71 7.63
CA TYR A 13 0.11 11.03 7.22
C TYR A 13 -0.06 10.96 5.69
N LEU A 14 0.31 12.03 4.98
CA LEU A 14 0.28 12.07 3.52
C LEU A 14 1.24 11.03 2.91
N SER A 15 2.47 10.96 3.43
CA SER A 15 3.47 9.97 3.01
C SER A 15 2.96 8.55 3.25
N LEU A 16 2.29 8.33 4.38
CA LEU A 16 1.69 7.05 4.74
C LEU A 16 0.58 6.63 3.77
N GLY A 17 -0.32 7.56 3.43
CA GLY A 17 -1.35 7.31 2.42
C GLY A 17 -0.76 6.95 1.06
N GLY A 18 0.31 7.65 0.66
CA GLY A 18 1.04 7.37 -0.57
C GLY A 18 1.70 5.98 -0.56
N GLU A 19 2.37 5.62 0.53
CA GLU A 19 3.00 4.31 0.70
C GLU A 19 1.97 3.18 0.61
N ILE A 20 0.81 3.33 1.25
CA ILE A 20 -0.28 2.35 1.20
C ILE A 20 -0.84 2.23 -0.22
N ALA A 21 -1.09 3.37 -0.89
CA ALA A 21 -1.63 3.37 -2.26
C ALA A 21 -0.68 2.66 -3.25
N VAL A 22 0.63 2.92 -3.14
CA VAL A 22 1.64 2.26 -3.98
C VAL A 22 1.74 0.77 -3.63
N ALA A 23 1.82 0.43 -2.34
CA ALA A 23 1.94 -0.97 -1.90
C ALA A 23 0.73 -1.82 -2.31
N PHE A 24 -0.48 -1.24 -2.32
CA PHE A 24 -1.70 -1.92 -2.74
C PHE A 24 -1.84 -2.01 -4.27
N SER A 25 -1.59 -0.92 -5.00
CA SER A 25 -1.78 -0.88 -6.46
C SER A 25 -0.70 -1.66 -7.22
N THR A 26 0.54 -1.71 -6.73
CA THR A 26 1.65 -2.40 -7.39
C THR A 26 1.35 -3.87 -7.72
N PRO A 27 0.97 -4.74 -6.77
CA PRO A 27 0.70 -6.15 -7.07
C PRO A 27 -0.50 -6.32 -8.01
N ILE A 28 -1.49 -5.44 -7.96
CA ILE A 28 -2.66 -5.47 -8.85
C ILE A 28 -2.24 -5.14 -10.29
N LEU A 29 -1.44 -4.08 -10.47
CA LEU A 29 -0.93 -3.68 -11.79
C LEU A 29 0.01 -4.74 -12.38
N VAL A 30 0.85 -5.36 -11.53
CA VAL A 30 1.68 -6.50 -11.92
C VAL A 30 0.79 -7.66 -12.36
N GLY A 31 -0.22 -8.01 -11.58
CA GLY A 31 -1.19 -9.05 -11.91
C GLY A 31 -1.92 -8.80 -13.23
N TYR A 32 -2.33 -7.55 -13.47
CA TYR A 32 -2.94 -7.14 -14.74
C TYR A 32 -1.99 -7.31 -15.92
N PHE A 33 -0.73 -6.90 -15.77
CA PHE A 33 0.27 -7.08 -16.82
C PHE A 33 0.49 -8.57 -17.16
N PHE A 34 0.53 -9.44 -16.16
CA PHE A 34 0.59 -10.89 -16.37
C PHE A 34 -0.65 -11.40 -17.10
N ASP A 35 -1.84 -10.97 -16.68
CA ASP A 35 -3.09 -11.40 -17.31
C ASP A 35 -3.20 -11.01 -18.78
N VAL A 36 -2.75 -9.80 -19.14
CA VAL A 36 -2.72 -9.35 -20.54
C VAL A 36 -1.69 -10.13 -21.35
N LYS A 37 -0.52 -10.44 -20.77
CA LYS A 37 0.58 -11.09 -21.49
C LYS A 37 0.37 -12.59 -21.72
N PHE A 38 -0.25 -13.29 -20.76
CA PHE A 38 -0.43 -14.74 -20.79
C PHE A 38 -1.88 -15.16 -21.06
N GLU A 39 -2.77 -14.20 -21.32
CA GLU A 39 -4.21 -14.43 -21.50
C GLU A 39 -4.86 -15.16 -20.32
N THR A 40 -4.29 -14.99 -19.11
CA THR A 40 -4.75 -15.63 -17.87
C THR A 40 -5.83 -14.83 -17.14
N SER A 41 -6.38 -13.80 -17.77
CA SER A 41 -7.38 -12.93 -17.16
C SER A 41 -8.57 -13.73 -16.60
N PRO A 42 -9.02 -13.48 -15.36
CA PRO A 42 -8.61 -12.42 -14.43
C PRO A 42 -7.73 -12.90 -13.25
N TRP A 43 -7.03 -14.04 -13.37
CA TRP A 43 -6.37 -14.70 -12.24
C TRP A 43 -5.19 -13.93 -11.67
N GLY A 44 -4.37 -13.31 -12.52
CA GLY A 44 -3.27 -12.44 -12.14
C GLY A 44 -3.74 -11.24 -11.34
N VAL A 45 -4.78 -10.54 -11.80
CA VAL A 45 -5.41 -9.44 -11.06
C VAL A 45 -5.97 -9.92 -9.72
N LEU A 46 -6.66 -11.07 -9.69
CA LEU A 46 -7.24 -11.63 -8.45
C LEU A 46 -6.15 -11.90 -7.40
N SER A 47 -5.07 -12.57 -7.81
CA SER A 47 -3.94 -12.85 -6.94
C SER A 47 -3.23 -11.57 -6.50
N GLY A 48 -3.11 -10.58 -7.39
CA GLY A 48 -2.58 -9.25 -7.10
C GLY A 48 -3.40 -8.50 -6.04
N VAL A 49 -4.73 -8.58 -6.10
CA VAL A 49 -5.64 -8.00 -5.09
C VAL A 49 -5.45 -8.70 -3.75
N LEU A 50 -5.42 -10.04 -3.72
CA LEU A 50 -5.19 -10.81 -2.50
C LEU A 50 -3.86 -10.43 -1.84
N LEU A 51 -2.77 -10.36 -2.62
CA LEU A 51 -1.47 -9.92 -2.12
C LEU A 51 -1.50 -8.48 -1.64
N GLY A 52 -2.17 -7.57 -2.37
CA GLY A 52 -2.34 -6.19 -1.96
C GLY A 52 -3.03 -6.06 -0.60
N ILE A 53 -4.11 -6.83 -0.37
CA ILE A 53 -4.83 -6.86 0.92
C ILE A 53 -3.89 -7.33 2.04
N LEU A 54 -3.14 -8.43 1.83
CA LEU A 54 -2.21 -8.96 2.83
C LEU A 54 -1.11 -7.96 3.18
N LEU A 55 -0.54 -7.28 2.18
CA LEU A 55 0.45 -6.22 2.39
C LEU A 55 -0.14 -5.05 3.18
N MET A 56 -1.35 -4.61 2.83
CA MET A 56 -2.02 -3.52 3.53
C MET A 56 -2.26 -3.86 5.01
N ILE A 57 -2.74 -5.08 5.30
CA ILE A 57 -2.91 -5.59 6.66
C ILE A 57 -1.57 -5.60 7.40
N GLY A 58 -0.49 -6.08 6.77
CA GLY A 58 0.85 -6.10 7.35
C GLY A 58 1.36 -4.70 7.71
N ILE A 59 1.17 -3.72 6.82
CA ILE A 59 1.51 -2.32 7.07
C ILE A 59 0.69 -1.78 8.25
N PHE A 60 -0.61 -2.07 8.29
CA PHE A 60 -1.51 -1.63 9.35
C PHE A 60 -1.09 -2.18 10.73
N VAL A 61 -0.79 -3.48 10.79
CA VAL A 61 -0.27 -4.11 12.01
C VAL A 61 1.05 -3.47 12.45
N ARG A 62 1.97 -3.21 11.50
CA ARG A 62 3.23 -2.52 11.79
C ARG A 62 3.01 -1.11 12.33
N LEU A 63 2.07 -0.35 11.75
CA LEU A 63 1.72 0.98 12.21
C LEU A 63 1.18 0.97 13.64
N ILE A 64 0.22 0.09 13.93
CA ILE A 64 -0.34 -0.05 15.28
C ILE A 64 0.76 -0.39 16.29
N LYS A 65 1.66 -1.32 15.94
CA LYS A 65 2.78 -1.69 16.82
C LYS A 65 3.75 -0.53 17.04
N ASN A 66 4.01 0.30 16.03
CA ASN A 66 4.86 1.48 16.18
C ASN A 66 4.20 2.56 17.03
N VAL A 67 2.90 2.80 16.85
CA VAL A 67 2.13 3.76 17.67
C VAL A 67 2.02 3.30 19.12
N SER A 68 1.82 2.01 19.38
CA SER A 68 1.72 1.45 20.74
C SER A 68 3.05 1.41 21.50
N LYS A 69 4.18 1.49 20.79
CA LYS A 69 5.52 1.41 21.39
C LYS A 69 6.10 2.80 21.72
N ASN A 70 5.49 3.87 21.20
CA ASN A 70 5.75 5.26 21.56
C ASN A 70 4.72 5.75 22.58
#